data_AF-A0A813EES3-F1
#
_entry.id   AF-A0A813EES3-F1
#
_cell.length_a   1.000
_cell.length_b   1.000
_cell.length_c   1.000
_cell.angle_alpha   90.00
_cell.angle_beta   90.00
_cell.angle_gamma   90.00
#
_symmetry.space_group_name_H-M   'P 1'
#
loop_
_entity.id
_entity.type
_entity.pdbx_description
1 polymer ?
#
loop_
_entity_poly.entity_id
_entity_poly.type
_entity_poly.pdbx_seq_one_letter_code
_entity_poly.pdbx_strand_id
1 'polypeptide(L)'
;AYQMAKTPFIRTNQGVMPNPNHRVVTDDIGWGLCALVSIAERLEVSGISTPTTMMRMLIEWHQKIMGKEYLYNGKLRGRDCSELVLLTGGDSLDLVAKAPTASSQTTWISTADEQALEPRYGNP
;
A
#
# COMPACT_ATOMS: atom_id res chain seq x y z
N ALA A 1 23.00 15.28 -3.14
CA ALA A 1 21.64 15.35 -3.71
C ALA A 1 20.56 15.67 -2.66
N TYR A 2 20.56 15.03 -1.48
CA TYR A 2 19.45 15.15 -0.51
C TYR A 2 19.60 16.21 0.59
N GLN A 3 20.69 16.97 0.61
CA GLN A 3 21.01 17.90 1.71
C GLN A 3 20.01 19.05 1.88
N MET A 4 19.24 19.37 0.82
CA MET A 4 18.20 20.41 0.82
C MET A 4 16.77 19.85 0.83
N ALA A 5 16.60 18.53 0.83
CA ALA A 5 15.27 17.92 0.87
C ALA A 5 14.63 18.18 2.23
N LYS A 6 13.46 18.84 2.23
CA LYS A 6 12.71 19.12 3.44
C LYS A 6 11.57 18.13 3.56
N THR A 7 11.39 17.57 4.75
CA THR A 7 10.24 16.73 5.07
C THR A 7 8.95 17.54 4.90
N PRO A 8 7.95 17.03 4.17
CA PRO A 8 6.69 17.75 3.99
C PRO A 8 5.79 17.59 5.22
N PHE A 9 5.84 18.56 6.12
CA PHE A 9 4.97 18.65 7.30
C PHE A 9 4.33 20.04 7.42
N ILE A 10 3.22 20.11 8.14
CA ILE A 10 2.58 21.37 8.55
C ILE A 10 2.67 21.54 10.06
N ARG A 11 2.67 22.80 10.52
CA ARG A 11 2.56 23.15 11.94
C ARG A 11 1.10 23.45 12.28
N THR A 12 0.65 22.96 13.42
CA THR A 12 -0.69 23.20 13.97
C THR A 12 -0.57 23.73 15.39
N ASN A 13 -1.69 24.16 15.99
CA ASN A 13 -1.73 24.58 17.39
C ASN A 13 -1.41 23.42 18.37
N GLN A 14 -1.38 22.17 17.89
CA GLN A 14 -1.13 20.96 18.68
C GLN A 14 0.22 20.30 18.37
N GLY A 15 1.02 20.85 17.44
CA GLY A 15 2.33 20.30 17.08
C GLY A 15 2.59 20.27 15.58
N VAL A 16 3.11 19.15 15.08
CA VAL A 16 3.39 18.93 13.65
C VAL A 16 2.66 17.69 13.13
N MET A 17 2.23 17.72 11.88
CA MET A 17 1.67 16.56 11.19
C MET A 17 2.16 16.53 9.72
N PRO A 18 2.17 15.36 9.06
CA PRO A 18 2.46 15.28 7.63
C PRO A 18 1.55 16.23 6.84
N ASN A 19 2.08 16.85 5.78
CA ASN A 19 1.26 17.70 4.92
C ASN A 19 0.41 16.81 4.00
N PRO A 20 -0.93 16.72 4.19
CA PRO A 20 -1.78 15.82 3.42
C PRO A 20 -1.86 16.19 1.93
N ASN A 21 -1.53 17.45 1.60
CA ASN A 21 -1.62 17.99 0.25
C ASN A 21 -0.27 18.01 -0.48
N HIS A 22 0.80 17.51 0.16
CA HIS A 22 2.09 17.44 -0.51
C HIS A 22 2.14 16.28 -1.49
N ARG A 23 2.81 16.48 -2.63
CA ARG A 23 2.85 15.51 -3.73
C ARG A 23 3.36 14.12 -3.33
N VAL A 24 4.38 14.06 -2.47
CA VAL A 24 4.87 12.78 -1.90
C VAL A 24 3.77 12.01 -1.17
N VAL A 25 2.81 12.70 -0.56
CA VAL A 25 1.68 12.04 0.10
C VAL A 25 0.57 11.71 -0.90
N THR A 26 0.20 12.64 -1.79
CA THR A 26 -0.91 12.41 -2.70
C THR A 26 -0.60 11.39 -3.79
N ASP A 27 0.59 11.46 -4.40
CA ASP A 27 0.97 10.64 -5.54
C ASP A 27 1.44 9.26 -5.08
N ASP A 28 2.34 9.17 -4.08
CA ASP A 28 2.90 7.88 -3.67
C ASP A 28 1.84 6.97 -3.04
N ILE A 29 0.75 7.50 -2.50
CA ILE A 29 -0.33 6.69 -1.94
C ILE A 29 -1.30 6.23 -3.02
N GLY A 30 -1.91 7.17 -3.75
CA GLY A 30 -2.92 6.83 -4.75
C GLY A 30 -2.34 6.13 -5.97
N TRP A 31 -1.26 6.66 -6.52
CA TRP A 31 -0.65 6.19 -7.78
C TRP A 31 0.57 5.29 -7.55
N GLY A 32 1.09 5.21 -6.32
CA GLY A 32 2.14 4.29 -5.91
C GLY A 32 1.59 3.06 -5.19
N LEU A 33 1.38 3.18 -3.88
CA LEU A 33 1.05 2.05 -3.02
C LEU A 33 -0.28 1.37 -3.39
N CYS A 34 -1.35 2.13 -3.67
CA CYS A 34 -2.62 1.51 -4.06
C CYS A 34 -2.52 0.79 -5.41
N ALA A 35 -1.77 1.34 -6.37
CA ALA A 35 -1.52 0.68 -7.65
C ALA A 35 -0.74 -0.64 -7.47
N LEU A 36 0.30 -0.65 -6.64
CA LEU A 36 1.07 -1.87 -6.32
C LEU A 36 0.22 -2.92 -5.61
N VAL A 37 -0.62 -2.52 -4.65
CA VAL A 37 -1.55 -3.43 -3.98
C VAL A 37 -2.59 -3.99 -4.97
N SER A 38 -3.06 -3.19 -5.93
CA SER A 38 -3.97 -3.67 -6.97
C SER A 38 -3.32 -4.72 -7.88
N ILE A 39 -2.06 -4.52 -8.29
CA ILE A 39 -1.29 -5.52 -9.04
C ILE A 39 -1.16 -6.81 -8.21
N ALA A 40 -0.81 -6.69 -6.94
CA ALA A 40 -0.67 -7.82 -6.03
C ALA A 40 -1.97 -8.62 -5.88
N GLU A 41 -3.11 -7.97 -5.63
CA GLU A 41 -4.42 -8.64 -5.55
C GLU A 41 -4.78 -9.40 -6.83
N ARG A 42 -4.36 -8.91 -8.01
CA ARG A 42 -4.55 -9.59 -9.30
C ARG A 42 -3.63 -10.80 -9.48
N LEU A 43 -2.39 -10.70 -9.04
CA LEU A 43 -1.45 -11.82 -9.03
C LEU A 43 -1.91 -12.94 -8.09
N GLU A 44 -2.49 -12.61 -6.93
CA GLU A 44 -3.07 -13.58 -6.00
C GLU A 44 -4.23 -14.37 -6.63
N VAL A 45 -5.11 -13.72 -7.39
CA VAL A 45 -6.17 -14.40 -8.16
C VAL A 45 -5.58 -15.40 -9.17
N SER A 46 -4.36 -15.14 -9.64
CA SER A 46 -3.63 -16.01 -10.57
C SER A 46 -2.76 -17.06 -9.86
N GLY A 47 -2.85 -17.18 -8.53
CA GLY A 47 -2.12 -18.16 -7.72
C GLY A 47 -0.69 -17.75 -7.34
N ILE A 48 -0.29 -16.50 -7.58
CA ILE A 48 1.02 -15.97 -7.19
C ILE A 48 0.87 -15.21 -5.87
N SER A 49 1.47 -15.74 -4.80
CA SER A 49 1.44 -15.08 -3.48
C SER A 49 2.25 -13.79 -3.50
N THR A 50 1.62 -12.69 -3.07
CA THR A 50 2.22 -11.35 -3.03
C THR A 50 1.98 -10.70 -1.66
N PRO A 51 2.88 -10.85 -0.69
CA PRO A 51 2.69 -10.29 0.63
C PRO A 51 2.66 -8.76 0.56
N THR A 52 1.58 -8.17 1.06
CA THR A 52 1.28 -6.73 0.94
C THR A 52 1.07 -6.04 2.29
N THR A 53 1.35 -6.73 3.39
CA THR A 53 1.05 -6.30 4.77
C THR A 53 1.56 -4.88 5.07
N MET A 54 2.84 -4.61 4.80
CA MET A 54 3.45 -3.29 5.03
C MET A 54 2.85 -2.19 4.14
N MET A 55 2.57 -2.49 2.87
CA MET A 55 1.95 -1.50 1.96
C MET A 55 0.55 -1.14 2.44
N ARG A 56 -0.24 -2.14 2.87
CA ARG A 56 -1.59 -1.91 3.40
C ARG A 56 -1.58 -1.07 4.68
N MET A 57 -0.64 -1.32 5.59
CA MET A 57 -0.46 -0.50 6.80
C MET A 57 -0.14 0.96 6.48
N LEU A 58 0.73 1.20 5.50
CA LEU A 58 1.06 2.57 5.07
C LEU A 58 -0.12 3.29 4.42
N ILE A 59 -0.92 2.58 3.61
CA ILE A 59 -2.15 3.14 3.03
C ILE A 59 -3.17 3.47 4.12
N GLU A 60 -3.41 2.56 5.07
CA GLU A 60 -4.36 2.77 6.19
C GLU A 60 -3.98 3.97 7.05
N TRP A 61 -2.68 4.19 7.29
CA TRP A 61 -2.22 5.36 8.01
C TRP A 61 -2.43 6.65 7.22
N HIS A 62 -2.03 6.69 5.95
CA HIS A 62 -2.14 7.89 5.11
C HIS A 62 -3.57 8.26 4.76
N GLN A 63 -4.45 7.30 4.48
CA GLN A 63 -5.84 7.59 4.11
C GLN A 63 -6.56 8.37 5.23
N LYS A 64 -6.25 8.08 6.50
CA LYS A 64 -6.74 8.84 7.67
C LYS A 64 -6.25 10.28 7.67
N ILE A 65 -4.97 10.50 7.35
CA ILE A 65 -4.36 11.84 7.26
C ILE A 65 -4.98 12.65 6.11
N MET A 66 -5.28 11.98 5.00
CA MET A 66 -5.86 12.59 3.80
C MET A 66 -7.39 12.79 3.90
N GLY A 67 -8.05 12.21 4.90
CA GLY A 67 -9.52 12.19 4.98
C GLY A 67 -10.19 11.34 3.90
N LYS A 68 -9.45 10.37 3.34
CA LYS A 68 -9.90 9.46 2.28
C LYS A 68 -10.00 8.03 2.78
N GLU A 69 -10.65 7.19 1.99
CA GLU A 69 -10.77 5.75 2.24
C GLU A 69 -10.54 4.98 0.95
N TYR A 70 -9.35 4.38 0.86
CA TYR A 70 -8.93 3.53 -0.25
C TYR A 70 -8.99 2.05 0.15
N LEU A 71 -8.45 1.70 1.33
CA LEU A 71 -8.64 0.38 1.91
C LEU A 71 -9.88 0.35 2.81
N TYR A 72 -10.71 -0.67 2.62
CA TYR A 72 -11.86 -0.98 3.46
C TYR A 72 -11.92 -2.49 3.75
N ASN A 73 -11.82 -2.86 5.03
CA ASN A 73 -11.58 -4.23 5.52
C ASN A 73 -10.41 -4.92 4.81
N GLY A 74 -9.29 -4.21 4.71
CA GLY A 74 -8.05 -4.75 4.15
C GLY A 74 -8.04 -4.96 2.63
N LYS A 75 -9.07 -4.53 1.89
CA LYS A 75 -9.12 -4.60 0.41
C LYS A 75 -9.29 -3.23 -0.23
N LEU A 76 -8.80 -3.05 -1.46
CA LEU A 76 -8.97 -1.82 -2.24
C LEU A 76 -10.41 -1.67 -2.74
N ARG A 77 -11.30 -1.27 -1.84
CA ARG A 77 -12.74 -1.11 -2.09
C ARG A 77 -13.36 0.02 -1.27
N GLY A 78 -12.54 0.95 -0.80
CA GLY A 78 -13.00 2.13 -0.08
C GLY A 78 -13.75 3.09 -1.00
N ARG A 79 -14.51 4.00 -0.41
CA ARG A 79 -15.38 4.93 -1.14
C ARG A 79 -14.63 5.85 -2.13
N ASP A 80 -13.34 6.08 -1.93
CA ASP A 80 -12.53 7.00 -2.73
C ASP A 80 -11.70 6.26 -3.81
N CYS A 81 -11.91 4.95 -3.99
CA CYS A 81 -11.17 4.15 -4.99
C CYS A 81 -11.40 4.58 -6.44
N SER A 82 -12.46 5.32 -6.76
CA SER A 82 -12.72 5.82 -8.12
C SER A 82 -11.69 6.85 -8.59
N GLU A 83 -10.90 7.42 -7.68
CA GLU A 83 -9.80 8.33 -8.01
C GLU A 83 -8.51 7.61 -8.42
N LEU A 84 -8.47 6.29 -8.22
CA LEU A 84 -7.27 5.47 -8.39
C LEU A 84 -7.25 4.81 -9.75
N VAL A 85 -6.04 4.56 -10.26
CA VAL A 85 -5.83 3.74 -11.46
C VAL A 85 -5.53 2.31 -11.00
N LEU A 86 -6.58 1.50 -10.90
CA LEU A 86 -6.48 0.11 -10.45
C LEU A 86 -6.62 -0.85 -11.62
N LEU A 87 -5.94 -1.99 -11.55
CA LEU A 87 -6.22 -3.12 -12.42
C LEU A 87 -7.60 -3.70 -12.09
N THR A 88 -8.43 -3.80 -13.11
CA THR A 88 -9.82 -4.26 -13.03
C THR A 88 -9.95 -5.72 -13.45
N GLY A 89 -11.14 -6.28 -13.18
CA GLY A 89 -11.58 -7.60 -13.65
C GLY A 89 -11.27 -7.88 -15.12
N GLY A 90 -11.51 -6.88 -15.98
CA GLY A 90 -11.42 -6.99 -17.43
C GLY A 90 -10.02 -6.83 -18.02
N ASP A 91 -9.03 -6.45 -17.20
CA ASP A 91 -7.65 -6.31 -17.67
C ASP A 91 -7.01 -7.70 -17.78
N SER A 92 -6.56 -8.06 -18.99
CA SER A 92 -5.85 -9.32 -19.24
C SER A 92 -4.55 -9.35 -18.44
N LEU A 93 -4.32 -10.45 -17.71
CA LEU A 93 -3.07 -10.72 -17.01
C LEU A 93 -2.27 -11.73 -17.82
N ASP A 94 -1.58 -11.27 -18.86
CA ASP A 94 -0.63 -12.10 -19.58
C ASP A 94 0.64 -12.24 -18.72
N LEU A 95 0.71 -13.31 -17.94
CA LEU A 95 1.86 -13.61 -17.07
C LEU A 95 3.09 -13.97 -17.94
N VAL A 96 3.90 -12.97 -18.26
CA VAL A 96 5.13 -13.15 -19.06
C VAL A 96 6.36 -13.56 -18.24
N ALA A 97 6.30 -13.42 -16.92
CA ALA A 97 7.41 -13.77 -16.02
C ALA A 97 7.25 -15.22 -15.53
N LYS A 98 8.23 -16.09 -15.83
CA LYS A 98 8.35 -17.38 -15.14
C LYS A 98 8.67 -17.12 -13.67
N ALA A 99 7.87 -17.66 -12.75
CA ALA A 99 8.17 -17.61 -11.33
C ALA A 99 9.60 -18.14 -11.06
N PRO A 100 10.39 -17.51 -10.17
CA PRO A 100 11.71 -18.02 -9.81
C PRO A 100 11.54 -19.47 -9.32
N THR A 101 12.22 -20.40 -9.97
CA THR A 101 12.25 -21.80 -9.52
C THR A 101 12.75 -21.84 -8.09
N ALA A 102 11.89 -22.31 -7.19
CA ALA A 102 12.07 -22.26 -5.75
C ALA A 102 13.40 -22.91 -5.32
N SER A 103 14.35 -22.10 -4.85
CA SER A 103 15.41 -22.60 -3.96
C SER A 103 16.10 -21.54 -3.09
N SER A 104 15.79 -20.23 -3.18
CA SER A 104 16.49 -19.24 -2.33
C SER A 104 15.70 -17.98 -1.95
N GLN A 105 14.42 -17.85 -2.30
CA GLN A 105 13.60 -16.68 -1.97
C GLN A 105 12.44 -17.06 -1.04
N THR A 106 12.71 -17.22 0.25
CA THR A 106 11.58 -17.23 1.22
C THR A 106 11.96 -16.72 2.61
N THR A 107 13.23 -16.67 2.99
CA THR A 107 13.58 -16.47 4.41
C THR A 107 13.31 -15.07 4.97
N TRP A 108 13.46 -14.00 4.19
CA TRP A 108 13.30 -12.62 4.72
C TRP A 108 11.85 -12.11 4.68
N ILE A 109 11.07 -12.52 3.68
CA ILE A 109 9.64 -12.16 3.57
C ILE A 109 8.79 -12.92 4.59
N SER A 110 9.07 -14.21 4.81
CA SER A 110 8.30 -15.01 5.78
C SER A 110 8.44 -14.48 7.21
N THR A 111 9.64 -14.02 7.56
CA THR A 111 9.95 -13.47 8.88
C THR A 111 9.19 -12.16 9.15
N ALA A 112 9.01 -11.32 8.12
CA ALA A 112 8.28 -10.05 8.26
C ALA A 112 6.77 -10.25 8.41
N ASP A 113 6.18 -11.23 7.71
CA ASP A 113 4.75 -11.54 7.85
C ASP A 113 4.43 -12.28 9.16
N GLU A 114 5.30 -13.19 9.63
CA GLU A 114 5.14 -13.83 10.94
C GLU A 114 5.18 -12.81 12.09
N GLN A 115 5.99 -11.76 11.96
CA GLN A 115 6.05 -10.66 12.95
C GLN A 115 4.92 -9.63 12.81
N ALA A 116 4.22 -9.60 11.68
CA ALA A 116 3.09 -8.68 11.46
C ALA A 116 1.75 -9.24 11.96
N LEU A 117 1.73 -10.46 12.52
CA LEU A 117 0.57 -11.11 13.12
C LEU A 117 0.29 -10.69 14.58
N GLU A 118 1.04 -9.73 15.13
CA GLU A 118 0.76 -9.14 16.45
C GLU A 118 -0.69 -8.61 16.52
N PRO A 119 -1.43 -8.85 17.62
CA PRO A 119 -2.83 -8.48 17.74
C PRO A 119 -3.01 -6.97 17.52
N ARG A 120 -3.72 -6.64 16.44
CA ARG A 120 -4.01 -5.27 16.02
C ARG A 120 -4.91 -4.61 17.05
N TYR A 121 -4.34 -3.80 17.94
CA TYR A 121 -5.12 -2.91 18.79
C TYR A 121 -5.80 -1.84 17.92
N GLY A 122 -7.12 -1.97 17.76
CA GLY A 122 -7.97 -0.90 17.21
C GLY A 122 -8.65 -1.21 15.87
N ASN A 123 -9.52 -2.22 15.83
CA ASN A 123 -10.82 -2.14 15.16
C ASN A 123 -11.70 -3.31 15.67
N PRO A 124 -12.95 -3.10 16.13
CA PRO A 124 -13.87 -4.20 16.46
C PRO A 124 -14.19 -5.09 15.25
#